data_AF-A0A7C7L8M7-F1
#
_entry.id   AF-A0A7C7L8M7-F1
#
_cell.length_a   1.000
_cell.length_b   1.000
_cell.length_c   1.000
_cell.angle_alpha   90.00
_cell.angle_beta   90.00
_cell.angle_gamma   90.00
#
_symmetry.space_group_name_H-M   'P 1'
#
loop_
_entity.id
_entity.type
_entity.pdbx_description
1 polymer ?
#
loop_
_entity_poly.entity_id
_entity_poly.type
_entity_poly.pdbx_seq_one_letter_code
_entity_poly.pdbx_strand_id
1 'polypeptide(L)'
;MADYRIWEHPILPVEERLAFEFYWQGRAMQAREGETIGSALFANGVRIFGHHHKDGAPQGIFCANGQCAQCLVMADGLPVKACMTSVRPGMRVEPLDGLPTLPDVHGVPEMRPIETV
;
A
#
# COMPACT_ATOMS: atom_id res chain seq x y z
N MET A 1 10.81 -1.40 17.45
CA MET A 1 10.39 -1.54 16.04
C MET A 1 11.49 -0.97 15.18
N ALA A 2 11.78 -1.60 14.03
CA ALA A 2 12.77 -1.05 13.12
C ALA A 2 12.19 0.20 12.44
N ASP A 3 12.95 1.28 12.47
CA ASP A 3 12.62 2.55 11.83
C ASP A 3 13.63 2.79 10.71
N TYR A 4 13.16 2.70 9.47
CA TYR A 4 13.95 2.86 8.26
C TYR A 4 13.71 4.23 7.59
N ARG A 5 13.22 5.22 8.34
CA ARG A 5 13.03 6.57 7.83
C ARG A 5 14.37 7.28 7.61
N ILE A 6 14.38 8.15 6.61
CA ILE A 6 15.51 9.03 6.34
C ILE A 6 15.36 10.25 7.25
N TRP A 7 16.24 10.35 8.24
CA TRP A 7 16.26 11.45 9.22
C TRP A 7 17.20 12.59 8.84
N GLU A 8 18.14 12.31 7.93
CA GLU A 8 19.09 13.28 7.39
C GLU A 8 19.30 12.97 5.90
N HIS A 9 19.29 14.01 5.05
CA HIS A 9 19.59 13.88 3.64
C HIS A 9 20.59 14.97 3.24
N PRO A 10 21.65 14.65 2.47
CA PRO A 10 22.76 15.59 2.20
C PRO A 10 22.40 16.80 1.31
N ILE A 11 21.14 16.94 0.88
CA ILE A 11 20.73 17.92 -0.15
C ILE A 11 19.35 18.48 0.19
N LEU A 12 18.36 17.61 0.44
CA LEU A 12 16.98 18.00 0.71
C LEU A 12 16.73 18.08 2.23
N PRO A 13 15.94 19.05 2.71
CA PRO A 13 15.49 19.06 4.09
C PRO A 13 14.49 17.92 4.33
N VAL A 14 14.54 17.32 5.53
CA VAL A 14 13.54 16.35 5.97
C VAL A 14 12.38 17.13 6.59
N GLU A 15 11.23 17.12 5.93
CA GLU A 15 10.02 17.78 6.42
C GLU A 15 9.38 16.98 7.56
N GLU A 16 9.09 17.66 8.66
CA GLU A 16 8.22 17.08 9.69
C GLU A 16 6.78 17.03 9.18
N ARG A 17 6.17 15.85 9.27
CA ARG A 17 4.78 15.62 8.91
C ARG A 17 4.06 14.89 10.02
N LEU A 18 2.77 15.18 10.17
CA LEU A 18 1.91 14.55 11.17
C LEU A 18 1.96 13.03 11.02
N ALA A 19 2.19 12.35 12.14
CA ALA A 19 2.20 10.90 12.21
C ALA A 19 0.81 10.38 12.59
N PHE A 20 0.45 9.23 12.06
CA PHE A 20 -0.79 8.52 12.41
C PHE A 20 -0.61 7.00 12.28
N GLU A 21 -1.50 6.27 12.92
CA GLU A 21 -1.49 4.81 12.90
C GLU A 21 -2.26 4.23 11.72
N PHE A 22 -1.73 3.15 11.17
CA PHE A 22 -2.42 2.22 10.28
C PHE A 22 -2.04 0.79 10.70
N TYR A 23 -2.68 -0.22 10.12
CA TYR A 23 -2.49 -1.61 10.52
C TYR A 23 -1.96 -2.45 9.36
N TRP A 24 -0.97 -3.30 9.65
CA TRP A 24 -0.47 -4.31 8.74
C TRP A 24 -0.55 -5.67 9.42
N GLN A 25 -1.34 -6.60 8.89
CA GLN A 25 -1.60 -7.90 9.54
C GLN A 25 -2.09 -7.74 10.99
N GLY A 26 -3.02 -6.80 11.18
CA GLY A 26 -3.51 -6.40 12.50
C GLY A 26 -2.50 -5.71 13.43
N ARG A 27 -1.21 -5.60 13.06
CA ARG A 27 -0.19 -4.91 13.85
C ARG A 27 -0.20 -3.42 13.56
N ALA A 28 -0.28 -2.60 14.61
CA ALA A 28 -0.16 -1.14 14.48
C ALA A 28 1.21 -0.74 13.91
N MET A 29 1.21 0.18 12.97
CA MET A 29 2.36 0.75 12.26
C MET A 29 2.22 2.26 12.19
N GLN A 30 3.34 2.96 12.04
CA GLN A 30 3.36 4.42 11.97
C GLN A 30 3.54 4.92 10.53
N ALA A 31 2.60 5.74 10.07
CA ALA A 31 2.68 6.45 8.80
C ALA A 31 2.78 7.97 9.04
N ARG A 32 3.16 8.71 8.00
CA ARG A 32 3.13 10.17 7.96
C ARG A 32 2.24 10.67 6.82
N GLU A 33 1.72 11.88 6.98
CA GLU A 33 0.95 12.55 5.92
C GLU A 33 1.71 12.58 4.58
N GLY A 34 0.98 12.31 3.49
CA GLY A 34 1.53 12.26 2.13
C GLY A 34 2.25 10.96 1.77
N GLU A 35 2.39 10.00 2.69
CA GLU A 35 2.96 8.68 2.37
C GLU A 35 2.00 7.80 1.55
N THR A 36 2.58 6.91 0.76
CA THR A 36 1.85 5.77 0.19
C THR A 36 1.93 4.58 1.14
N ILE A 37 1.05 3.59 0.97
CA ILE A 37 1.12 2.34 1.72
C ILE A 37 2.51 1.71 1.58
N GLY A 38 3.08 1.74 0.37
CA GLY A 38 4.40 1.19 0.08
C GLY A 38 5.50 1.87 0.90
N SER A 39 5.58 3.20 0.89
CA SER A 39 6.60 3.92 1.66
C SER A 39 6.45 3.71 3.17
N ALA A 40 5.21 3.73 3.67
CA ALA A 40 4.92 3.50 5.08
C ALA A 40 5.32 2.08 5.53
N LEU A 41 4.98 1.05 4.76
CA LEU A 41 5.42 -0.33 5.02
C LEU A 41 6.96 -0.44 5.02
N PHE A 42 7.63 0.20 4.07
CA PHE A 42 9.10 0.19 4.00
C PHE A 42 9.74 0.86 5.21
N ALA A 43 9.22 2.01 5.63
CA ALA A 43 9.64 2.73 6.83
C ALA A 43 9.51 1.88 8.11
N ASN A 44 8.48 1.03 8.18
CA ASN A 44 8.24 0.09 9.30
C ASN A 44 8.95 -1.27 9.13
N GLY A 45 9.83 -1.41 8.13
CA GLY A 45 10.67 -2.61 7.94
C GLY A 45 10.02 -3.74 7.15
N VAL A 46 8.84 -3.55 6.57
CA VAL A 46 8.20 -4.55 5.72
C VAL A 46 8.80 -4.46 4.32
N ARG A 47 9.21 -5.61 3.76
CA ARG A 47 9.80 -5.73 2.42
C ARG A 47 8.99 -6.63 1.50
N ILE A 48 8.32 -7.62 2.07
CA ILE A 48 7.48 -8.59 1.38
C ILE A 48 6.03 -8.20 1.61
N PHE A 49 5.33 -7.86 0.54
CA PHE A 49 3.94 -7.42 0.53
C PHE A 49 2.98 -8.56 0.16
N GLY A 50 3.53 -9.70 -0.23
CA GLY A 50 2.79 -10.91 -0.62
C GLY A 50 3.69 -11.83 -1.45
N HIS A 51 3.10 -12.86 -2.03
CA HIS A 51 3.80 -13.81 -2.89
C HIS A 51 3.09 -13.99 -4.22
N HIS A 52 3.88 -14.16 -5.27
CA HIS A 52 3.36 -14.36 -6.61
C HIS A 52 2.58 -15.69 -6.68
N HIS A 53 1.32 -15.63 -7.14
CA HIS A 53 0.39 -16.75 -7.13
C HIS A 53 0.86 -18.03 -7.85
N LYS A 54 1.78 -17.93 -8.82
CA LYS A 54 2.24 -19.07 -9.63
C LYS A 54 3.41 -19.84 -9.01
N ASP A 55 4.40 -19.12 -8.48
CA ASP A 55 5.71 -19.68 -8.08
C ASP A 55 6.10 -19.34 -6.64
N GLY A 56 5.27 -18.59 -5.92
CA GLY A 56 5.51 -18.24 -4.52
C GLY A 56 6.67 -17.26 -4.33
N ALA A 57 7.18 -16.63 -5.39
CA ALA A 57 8.26 -15.66 -5.26
C ALA A 57 7.80 -14.45 -4.41
N PRO A 58 8.61 -13.96 -3.45
CA PRO A 58 8.24 -12.82 -2.62
C PRO A 58 8.12 -11.57 -3.49
N GLN A 59 7.05 -10.82 -3.29
CA GLN A 59 6.78 -9.57 -4.01
C GLN A 59 6.78 -8.38 -3.05
N GLY A 60 7.12 -7.20 -3.55
CA GLY A 60 7.22 -5.98 -2.78
C GLY A 60 7.40 -4.76 -3.68
N ILE A 61 8.07 -3.72 -3.17
CA ILE A 61 8.41 -2.55 -3.99
C ILE A 61 9.45 -2.94 -5.06
N PHE A 62 9.14 -2.63 -6.31
CA PHE A 62 10.05 -2.76 -7.44
C PHE A 62 10.11 -1.45 -8.25
N CYS A 63 9.04 -1.13 -9.00
CA CYS A 63 9.03 0.05 -9.89
C CYS A 63 8.75 1.40 -9.19
N ALA A 64 8.05 1.37 -8.06
CA ALA A 64 7.58 2.55 -7.32
C ALA A 64 6.84 3.63 -8.15
N ASN A 65 6.23 3.26 -9.28
CA ASN A 65 5.55 4.19 -10.19
C ASN A 65 4.21 3.68 -10.74
N GLY A 66 3.66 2.61 -10.14
CA GLY A 66 2.38 2.03 -10.51
C GLY A 66 2.37 1.12 -11.75
N GLN A 67 3.48 0.98 -12.49
CA GLN A 67 3.51 0.17 -13.72
C GLN A 67 3.53 -1.34 -13.43
N CYS A 68 4.36 -1.79 -12.48
CA CYS A 68 4.42 -3.20 -12.11
C CYS A 68 3.24 -3.61 -11.19
N ALA A 69 3.08 -4.92 -10.96
CA ALA A 69 2.08 -5.49 -10.05
C ALA A 69 2.68 -6.13 -8.77
N GLN A 70 3.98 -6.03 -8.53
CA GLN A 70 4.63 -6.69 -7.38
C GLN A 70 4.30 -6.04 -6.02
N CYS A 71 3.85 -4.79 -6.00
CA CYS A 71 3.50 -4.10 -4.76
C CYS A 71 2.00 -4.21 -4.39
N LEU A 72 1.29 -5.18 -4.95
CA LEU A 72 -0.13 -5.36 -4.63
C LEU A 72 -0.28 -5.78 -3.16
N VAL A 73 -1.27 -5.19 -2.50
CA VAL A 73 -1.71 -5.50 -1.14
C VAL A 73 -3.23 -5.45 -1.10
N MET A 74 -3.82 -6.05 -0.07
CA MET A 74 -5.23 -5.86 0.25
C MET A 74 -5.35 -4.69 1.23
N ALA A 75 -5.98 -3.59 0.83
CA ALA A 75 -6.25 -2.44 1.70
C ALA A 75 -7.75 -2.25 1.88
N ASP A 76 -8.22 -2.29 3.12
CA ASP A 76 -9.64 -2.19 3.49
C ASP A 76 -10.54 -3.14 2.66
N GLY A 77 -10.03 -4.36 2.38
CA GLY A 77 -10.72 -5.38 1.60
C GLY A 77 -10.59 -5.27 0.07
N LEU A 78 -9.85 -4.29 -0.45
CA LEU A 78 -9.66 -4.09 -1.89
C LEU A 78 -8.21 -4.31 -2.32
N PRO A 79 -7.95 -4.97 -3.47
CA PRO A 79 -6.60 -5.06 -4.01
C PRO A 79 -6.16 -3.71 -4.57
N VAL A 80 -5.06 -3.17 -4.05
CA VAL A 80 -4.53 -1.87 -4.46
C VAL A 80 -3.02 -1.90 -4.69
N LYS A 81 -2.51 -0.99 -5.51
CA LYS A 81 -1.06 -0.81 -5.71
C LYS A 81 -0.49 0.00 -4.55
N ALA A 82 0.20 -0.66 -3.62
CA ALA A 82 0.73 -0.01 -2.42
C ALA A 82 1.62 1.20 -2.73
N CYS A 83 2.37 1.18 -3.83
CA CYS A 83 3.24 2.30 -4.21
C CYS A 83 2.51 3.57 -4.71
N MET A 84 1.22 3.47 -5.04
CA MET A 84 0.44 4.60 -5.57
C MET A 84 -0.66 5.03 -4.59
N THR A 85 -1.15 4.13 -3.76
CA THR A 85 -2.26 4.42 -2.84
C THR A 85 -1.76 5.12 -1.59
N SER A 86 -2.30 6.30 -1.29
CA SER A 86 -2.04 7.03 -0.04
C SER A 86 -2.50 6.22 1.17
N VAL A 87 -1.66 6.15 2.20
CA VAL A 87 -2.05 5.54 3.48
C VAL A 87 -2.93 6.50 4.28
N ARG A 88 -3.89 5.98 5.04
CA ARG A 88 -4.85 6.78 5.82
C ARG A 88 -4.87 6.34 7.28
N PRO A 89 -5.22 7.22 8.23
CA PRO A 89 -5.41 6.85 9.62
C PRO A 89 -6.39 5.67 9.76
N GLY A 90 -6.00 4.66 10.54
CA GLY A 90 -6.82 3.48 10.83
C GLY A 90 -6.95 2.46 9.69
N MET A 91 -6.34 2.70 8.52
CA MET A 91 -6.40 1.81 7.36
C MET A 91 -5.89 0.40 7.72
N ARG A 92 -6.58 -0.64 7.24
CA ARG A 92 -6.19 -2.04 7.43
C ARG A 92 -5.58 -2.58 6.15
N VAL A 93 -4.32 -2.99 6.22
CA VAL A 93 -3.56 -3.51 5.09
C VAL A 93 -3.10 -4.93 5.38
N GLU A 94 -3.30 -5.82 4.42
CA GLU A 94 -2.92 -7.23 4.50
C GLU A 94 -2.08 -7.61 3.28
N PRO A 95 -1.18 -8.60 3.40
CA PRO A 95 -0.46 -9.12 2.26
C PRO A 95 -1.42 -9.73 1.24
N LEU A 96 -1.04 -9.66 -0.04
CA LEU A 96 -1.75 -10.38 -1.10
C LEU A 96 -1.02 -11.69 -1.39
N ASP A 97 -1.49 -12.77 -0.80
CA ASP A 97 -1.03 -14.13 -1.10
C ASP A 97 -2.05 -14.82 -2.00
N GLY A 98 -1.63 -15.14 -3.23
CA GLY A 98 -2.50 -15.72 -4.25
C GLY A 98 -3.26 -14.67 -5.07
N LEU A 99 -4.49 -14.98 -5.48
CA LEU A 99 -5.34 -14.08 -6.24
C LEU A 99 -6.39 -13.44 -5.32
N PRO A 100 -6.69 -12.14 -5.48
CA PRO A 100 -7.75 -11.50 -4.72
C PRO A 100 -9.10 -12.09 -5.10
N THR A 101 -10.00 -12.21 -4.12
CA THR A 101 -11.38 -12.61 -4.37
C THR A 101 -12.17 -11.39 -4.83
N LEU A 102 -12.97 -11.56 -5.88
CA LEU A 102 -13.88 -10.50 -6.31
C LEU A 102 -14.99 -10.32 -5.26
N PRO A 103 -15.40 -9.06 -4.98
CA PRO A 103 -16.52 -8.82 -4.07
C PRO A 103 -17.79 -9.47 -4.63
N ASP A 104 -18.66 -9.95 -3.73
CA ASP A 104 -19.97 -10.47 -4.10
C ASP A 104 -20.91 -9.31 -4.49
N VAL A 105 -21.14 -9.17 -5.79
CA VAL A 105 -21.98 -8.10 -6.36
C VAL A 105 -23.34 -8.65 -6.77
N HIS A 106 -24.36 -8.31 -5.99
CA HIS A 106 -25.76 -8.66 -6.27
C HIS A 106 -26.42 -7.62 -7.17
N GLY A 107 -26.02 -7.59 -8.45
CA GLY A 107 -26.62 -6.71 -9.45
C GLY A 107 -25.59 -6.03 -10.35
N VAL A 108 -26.06 -5.47 -11.45
CA VAL A 108 -25.23 -4.68 -12.37
C VAL A 108 -24.99 -3.31 -11.74
N PRO A 109 -23.74 -2.86 -11.59
CA PRO A 109 -23.44 -1.51 -11.12
C PRO A 109 -24.12 -0.45 -12.00
N GLU A 110 -24.61 0.62 -11.39
CA GLU A 110 -25.21 1.73 -12.15
C GLU A 110 -24.15 2.40 -13.02
N MET A 111 -24.29 2.26 -14.34
CA MET A 111 -23.39 2.86 -15.31
C MET A 111 -23.75 4.33 -15.48
N ARG A 112 -22.79 5.23 -15.24
CA ARG A 112 -22.96 6.66 -15.49
C ARG A 112 -22.47 7.01 -16.90
N PRO A 113 -23.10 7.97 -17.59
CA PRO A 113 -22.57 8.50 -18.84
C PRO A 113 -21.13 9.00 -18.62
N ILE A 114 -20.24 8.74 -19.58
CA ILE A 114 -18.89 9.30 -19.56
C ILE A 114 -19.01 10.78 -19.89
N GLU A 115 -18.52 11.65 -19.00
CA GLU A 115 -18.37 13.08 -19.31
C GLU A 115 -17.39 13.22 -20.48
N THR A 116 -17.89 13.69 -21.61
CA THR A 116 -17.08 14.01 -22.79
C THR A 116 -16.66 15.47 -22.72
N VAL A 117 -15.36 15.73 -22.90
CA VAL A 117 -14.79 17.08 -23.08
C VAL A 117 -14.96 17.53 -24.52
#